data_AF-A0A534N7T5-F1
#
_entry.id   AF-A0A534N7T5-F1
#
_cell.length_a   1.000
_cell.length_b   1.000
_cell.length_c   1.000
_cell.angle_alpha   90.00
_cell.angle_beta   90.00
_cell.angle_gamma   90.00
#
_symmetry.space_group_name_H-M   'P 1'
#
loop_
_entity.id
_entity.type
_entity.pdbx_description
1 polymer ?
#
loop_
_entity_poly.entity_id
_entity_poly.type
_entity_poly.pdbx_seq_one_letter_code
_entity_poly.pdbx_strand_id
1 'polypeptide(L)'
;LLKLRLTIAQSAALFGEPVLGKDILNLAMRESKGSQQTCVRQLAELTMPVGDPRQACDLLATQFGELSKPFEAARVCATDSPCWLPKLQDPDPVVRARAAYELGRAGAQDAVPGLAKAVADEQLLIRTAATRALDWLTAVPAARPALKGIVPQLAEQLAQEQGKGQYVKANEELRRLHVKLTRL
;
A
#
# COMPACT_ATOMS: atom_id res chain seq x y z
N LEU A 1 -3.86 20.20 -10.97
CA LEU A 1 -4.06 19.03 -11.85
C LEU A 1 -2.96 17.97 -11.68
N LEU A 2 -1.66 18.31 -11.77
CA LEU A 2 -0.56 17.34 -11.57
C LEU A 2 -0.50 16.76 -10.15
N LYS A 3 -0.58 17.61 -9.10
CA LYS A 3 -0.65 17.16 -7.70
C LYS A 3 -1.86 16.25 -7.44
N LEU A 4 -3.02 16.56 -8.05
CA LEU A 4 -4.21 15.72 -7.98
C LEU A 4 -4.01 14.38 -8.71
N ARG A 5 -3.38 14.38 -9.89
CA ARG A 5 -3.01 13.17 -10.64
C ARG A 5 -1.96 12.33 -9.92
N LEU A 6 -1.03 12.95 -9.20
CA LEU A 6 -0.02 12.31 -8.33
C LEU A 6 -0.66 11.70 -7.09
N THR A 7 -1.56 12.42 -6.43
CA THR A 7 -2.37 11.87 -5.33
C THR A 7 -3.26 10.74 -5.83
N ILE A 8 -3.86 10.85 -7.03
CA ILE A 8 -4.63 9.76 -7.66
C ILE A 8 -3.73 8.59 -8.05
N ALA A 9 -2.49 8.80 -8.50
CA ALA A 9 -1.56 7.73 -8.84
C ALA A 9 -1.02 7.01 -7.59
N GLN A 10 -0.71 7.76 -6.54
CA GLN A 10 -0.43 7.21 -5.21
C GLN A 10 -1.65 6.44 -4.69
N SER A 11 -2.85 6.99 -4.84
CA SER A 11 -4.11 6.34 -4.46
C SER A 11 -4.37 5.07 -5.28
N ALA A 12 -4.15 5.07 -6.60
CA ALA A 12 -4.34 3.93 -7.48
C ALA A 12 -3.27 2.84 -7.23
N ALA A 13 -2.04 3.25 -6.93
CA ALA A 13 -0.96 2.37 -6.47
C ALA A 13 -1.23 1.80 -5.07
N LEU A 14 -1.97 2.51 -4.22
CA LEU A 14 -2.32 2.09 -2.86
C LEU A 14 -3.62 1.29 -2.77
N PHE A 15 -4.60 1.55 -3.63
CA PHE A 15 -5.97 1.02 -3.57
C PHE A 15 -6.34 0.09 -4.74
N GLY A 16 -5.44 -0.15 -5.69
CA GLY A 16 -5.62 -1.20 -6.70
C GLY A 16 -6.86 -1.04 -7.60
N GLU A 17 -7.24 0.20 -7.92
CA GLU A 17 -8.31 0.49 -8.88
C GLU A 17 -7.89 0.07 -10.31
N PRO A 18 -8.51 -0.96 -10.91
CA PRO A 18 -8.07 -1.55 -12.19
C PRO A 18 -8.23 -0.59 -13.38
N VAL A 19 -9.11 0.40 -13.28
CA VAL A 19 -9.43 1.33 -14.38
C VAL A 19 -8.26 2.26 -14.72
N LEU A 20 -7.36 2.51 -13.77
CA LEU A 20 -6.20 3.38 -13.96
C LEU A 20 -4.86 2.62 -14.02
N GLY A 21 -4.85 1.33 -13.70
CA GLY A 21 -3.63 0.55 -13.48
C GLY A 21 -2.72 0.47 -14.71
N LYS A 22 -3.24 0.14 -15.89
CA LYS A 22 -2.44 0.00 -17.11
C LYS A 22 -1.84 1.34 -17.58
N ASP A 23 -2.64 2.39 -17.60
CA ASP A 23 -2.21 3.69 -18.11
C ASP A 23 -1.20 4.36 -17.18
N ILE A 24 -1.41 4.25 -15.86
CA ILE A 24 -0.46 4.77 -14.86
C ILE A 24 0.83 3.95 -14.84
N LEU A 25 0.78 2.62 -15.00
CA LEU A 25 1.98 1.79 -15.11
C LEU A 25 2.80 2.14 -16.36
N ASN A 26 2.14 2.34 -17.50
CA ASN A 26 2.80 2.76 -18.74
C ASN A 26 3.40 4.17 -18.61
N LEU A 27 2.71 5.07 -17.92
CA LEU A 27 3.21 6.42 -17.65
C LEU A 27 4.43 6.36 -16.71
N ALA A 28 4.33 5.66 -15.57
CA ALA A 28 5.42 5.51 -14.61
C ALA A 28 6.65 4.80 -15.24
N MET A 29 6.44 3.83 -16.13
CA MET A 29 7.52 3.18 -16.89
C MET A 29 8.15 4.10 -17.93
N ARG A 30 7.35 4.95 -18.61
CA ARG A 30 7.88 5.98 -19.52
C ARG A 30 8.69 7.03 -18.77
N GLU A 31 8.20 7.49 -17.62
CA GLU A 31 8.86 8.53 -16.83
C GLU A 31 10.09 7.98 -16.07
N SER A 32 10.05 6.75 -15.55
CA SER A 32 11.22 6.12 -14.90
C SER A 32 12.34 5.73 -15.87
N LYS A 33 12.04 5.57 -17.16
CA LYS A 33 13.02 5.31 -18.23
C LYS A 33 13.27 6.52 -19.13
N GLY A 34 12.56 7.63 -18.92
CA GLY A 34 12.61 8.81 -19.77
C GLY A 34 13.85 9.64 -19.50
N SER A 35 14.53 10.11 -20.55
CA SER A 35 15.60 11.09 -20.37
C SER A 35 15.01 12.45 -19.97
N GLN A 36 15.77 13.23 -19.20
CA GLN A 36 15.39 14.61 -18.81
C GLN A 36 14.93 15.45 -20.01
N GLN A 37 15.51 15.21 -21.20
CA GLN A 37 15.13 15.87 -22.45
C GLN A 37 13.72 15.49 -22.94
N THR A 38 13.31 14.23 -22.81
CA THR A 38 11.96 13.77 -23.20
C THR A 38 10.90 14.38 -22.29
N CYS A 39 11.15 14.42 -20.98
CA CYS A 39 10.24 15.05 -20.02
C CYS A 39 10.07 16.56 -20.28
N VAL A 40 11.16 17.29 -20.53
CA VAL A 40 11.10 18.73 -20.85
C VAL A 40 10.26 18.99 -22.11
N ARG A 41 10.39 18.14 -23.14
CA ARG A 41 9.58 18.24 -24.37
C ARG A 41 8.09 18.06 -24.09
N GLN A 42 7.72 17.06 -23.30
CA GLN A 42 6.33 16.77 -22.95
C GLN A 42 5.72 17.85 -22.04
N LEU A 43 6.50 18.43 -21.10
CA LEU A 43 6.05 19.55 -20.28
C LEU A 43 5.73 20.79 -21.12
N ALA A 44 6.54 21.05 -22.16
CA ALA A 44 6.30 22.15 -23.10
C ALA A 44 5.01 21.95 -23.91
N GLU A 45 4.71 20.72 -24.33
CA GLU A 45 3.48 20.36 -25.05
C GLU A 45 2.21 20.52 -24.19
N LEU A 46 2.32 20.31 -22.87
CA LEU A 46 1.20 20.41 -21.94
C LEU A 46 0.81 21.86 -21.57
N THR A 47 1.50 22.88 -22.12
CA THR A 47 1.24 24.32 -21.87
C THR A 47 1.07 24.68 -20.39
N MET A 48 1.74 23.94 -19.50
CA MET A 48 1.74 24.22 -18.07
C MET A 48 2.78 25.29 -17.76
N PRO A 49 2.45 26.33 -16.97
CA PRO A 49 3.45 27.25 -16.45
C PRO A 49 4.25 26.53 -15.35
N VAL A 50 5.31 25.85 -15.76
CA VAL A 50 6.35 25.33 -14.88
C VAL A 50 7.52 26.30 -14.91
N GLY A 51 8.02 26.69 -13.73
CA GLY A 51 9.11 27.66 -13.60
C GLY A 51 10.39 27.20 -14.31
N ASP A 52 11.11 26.25 -13.71
CA ASP A 52 12.21 25.55 -14.38
C ASP A 52 11.76 24.13 -14.78
N PRO A 53 11.56 23.85 -16.08
CA PRO A 53 11.19 22.52 -16.58
C PRO A 53 12.18 21.42 -16.19
N ARG A 54 13.47 21.72 -16.04
CA ARG A 54 14.48 20.72 -15.64
C ARG A 54 14.29 20.32 -14.18
N GLN A 55 14.16 21.32 -13.30
CA GLN A 55 13.86 21.09 -11.90
C GLN A 55 12.53 20.35 -11.72
N ALA A 56 11.51 20.66 -12.53
CA ALA A 56 10.25 19.93 -12.54
C ALA A 56 10.44 18.46 -12.95
N CYS A 57 11.24 18.19 -13.98
CA CYS A 57 11.57 16.82 -14.41
C CYS A 57 12.37 16.04 -13.37
N ASP A 58 13.33 16.67 -12.69
CA ASP A 58 14.13 16.01 -11.65
C ASP A 58 13.26 15.63 -10.43
N LEU A 59 12.32 16.50 -10.07
CA LEU A 59 11.31 16.23 -9.05
C LEU A 59 10.38 15.08 -9.46
N LEU A 60 9.93 15.04 -10.72
CA LEU A 60 9.10 13.95 -11.24
C LEU A 60 9.89 12.64 -11.24
N ALA A 61 11.13 12.62 -11.76
CA ALA A 61 11.97 11.44 -11.80
C ALA A 61 12.24 10.87 -10.40
N THR A 62 12.48 11.75 -9.42
CA THR A 62 12.65 11.35 -8.02
C THR A 62 11.35 10.77 -7.43
N GLN A 63 10.21 11.42 -7.65
CA GLN A 63 8.90 10.94 -7.18
C GLN A 63 8.47 9.62 -7.82
N PHE A 64 8.77 9.41 -9.11
CA PHE A 64 8.44 8.16 -9.81
C PHE A 64 9.47 7.05 -9.58
N GLY A 65 10.73 7.39 -9.30
CA GLY A 65 11.79 6.44 -8.94
C GLY A 65 11.42 5.64 -7.70
N GLU A 66 10.88 6.30 -6.67
CA GLU A 66 10.39 5.66 -5.44
C GLU A 66 9.17 4.76 -5.68
N LEU A 67 8.38 5.02 -6.72
CA LEU A 67 7.19 4.23 -7.05
C LEU A 67 7.47 3.06 -8.00
N SER A 68 8.66 3.00 -8.61
CA SER A 68 9.02 1.96 -9.58
C SER A 68 8.89 0.54 -9.02
N LYS A 69 9.35 0.32 -7.77
CA LYS A 69 9.29 -0.99 -7.10
C LYS A 69 7.85 -1.44 -6.78
N PRO A 70 6.99 -0.63 -6.13
CA PRO A 70 5.58 -0.97 -5.92
C PRO A 70 4.84 -1.30 -7.22
N PHE A 71 5.08 -0.53 -8.27
CA PHE A 71 4.45 -0.76 -9.57
C PHE A 71 4.91 -2.07 -10.22
N GLU A 72 6.20 -2.36 -10.15
CA GLU A 72 6.74 -3.60 -10.68
C GLU A 72 6.23 -4.81 -9.88
N ALA A 73 6.18 -4.71 -8.55
CA ALA A 73 5.59 -5.74 -7.70
C ALA A 73 4.11 -5.99 -8.07
N ALA A 74 3.34 -4.92 -8.28
CA ALA A 74 1.94 -5.02 -8.69
C ALA A 74 1.77 -5.67 -10.07
N ARG A 75 2.67 -5.35 -11.01
CA ARG A 75 2.66 -5.94 -12.35
C ARG A 75 3.01 -7.44 -12.32
N VAL A 76 4.04 -7.82 -11.56
CA VAL A 76 4.53 -9.19 -11.49
C VAL A 76 3.57 -10.08 -10.71
N CYS A 77 3.12 -9.63 -9.53
CA CYS A 77 2.24 -10.44 -8.69
C CYS A 77 0.78 -10.40 -9.16
N ALA A 78 0.32 -9.31 -9.79
CA ALA A 78 -1.07 -9.15 -10.19
C ALA A 78 -2.04 -9.53 -9.04
N THR A 79 -2.84 -10.60 -9.21
CA THR A 79 -3.76 -11.13 -8.20
C THR A 79 -3.26 -12.38 -7.49
N ASP A 80 -1.99 -12.76 -7.68
CA ASP A 80 -1.39 -13.98 -7.12
C ASP A 80 -1.01 -13.79 -5.65
N SER A 81 -1.82 -14.36 -4.75
CA SER A 81 -1.58 -14.29 -3.30
C SER A 81 -0.23 -14.87 -2.88
N PRO A 82 0.23 -16.05 -3.37
CA PRO A 82 1.58 -16.55 -3.14
C PRO A 82 2.70 -15.55 -3.47
N CYS A 83 2.62 -14.82 -4.59
CA CYS A 83 3.59 -13.78 -4.93
C CYS A 83 3.58 -12.59 -3.95
N TRP A 84 2.40 -12.21 -3.44
CA TRP A 84 2.25 -11.12 -2.48
C TRP A 84 2.67 -11.48 -1.06
N LEU A 85 2.55 -12.75 -0.65
CA LEU A 85 2.85 -13.20 0.70
C LEU A 85 4.26 -12.79 1.20
N PRO A 86 5.37 -13.04 0.47
CA PRO A 86 6.70 -12.62 0.91
C PRO A 86 6.89 -11.10 0.93
N LYS A 87 6.07 -10.34 0.19
CA LYS A 87 6.18 -8.88 0.06
C LYS A 87 5.65 -8.12 1.27
N LEU A 88 4.98 -8.79 2.21
CA LEU A 88 4.69 -8.23 3.53
C LEU A 88 5.95 -7.84 4.31
N GLN A 89 7.13 -8.31 3.90
CA GLN A 89 8.43 -8.01 4.52
C GLN A 89 9.37 -7.24 3.58
N ASP A 90 8.85 -6.68 2.48
CA ASP A 90 9.67 -5.93 1.53
C ASP A 90 10.31 -4.70 2.24
N PRO A 91 11.58 -4.36 1.94
CA PRO A 91 12.20 -3.16 2.51
C PRO A 91 11.43 -1.88 2.14
N ASP A 92 10.75 -1.86 0.99
CA ASP A 92 9.94 -0.74 0.56
C ASP A 92 8.57 -0.76 1.27
N PRO A 93 8.23 0.28 2.06
CA PRO A 93 6.98 0.34 2.80
C PRO A 93 5.73 0.40 1.90
N VAL A 94 5.85 0.96 0.71
CA VAL A 94 4.73 1.03 -0.24
C VAL A 94 4.47 -0.36 -0.82
N VAL A 95 5.52 -1.17 -1.05
CA VAL A 95 5.37 -2.58 -1.42
C VAL A 95 4.70 -3.37 -0.29
N ARG A 96 5.10 -3.18 0.97
CA ARG A 96 4.45 -3.85 2.13
C ARG A 96 2.97 -3.49 2.25
N ALA A 97 2.63 -2.21 2.15
CA ALA A 97 1.25 -1.74 2.21
C ALA A 97 0.41 -2.35 1.08
N ARG A 98 0.96 -2.39 -0.14
CA ARG A 98 0.29 -3.00 -1.30
C ARG A 98 0.09 -4.51 -1.12
N ALA A 99 1.10 -5.21 -0.61
CA ALA A 99 1.00 -6.64 -0.30
C ALA A 99 -0.13 -6.92 0.70
N ALA A 100 -0.20 -6.14 1.79
CA ALA A 100 -1.27 -6.29 2.77
C ALA A 100 -2.65 -6.10 2.14
N TYR A 101 -2.80 -5.05 1.34
CA TYR A 101 -4.05 -4.75 0.63
C TYR A 101 -4.49 -5.88 -0.31
N GLU A 102 -3.59 -6.34 -1.19
CA GLU A 102 -3.92 -7.37 -2.18
C GLU A 102 -4.22 -8.73 -1.54
N LEU A 103 -3.51 -9.10 -0.48
CA LEU A 103 -3.77 -10.34 0.27
C LEU A 103 -5.15 -10.32 0.94
N GLY A 104 -5.53 -9.19 1.55
CA GLY A 104 -6.87 -9.02 2.11
C GLY A 104 -7.96 -9.08 1.03
N ARG A 105 -7.77 -8.36 -0.09
CA ARG A 105 -8.71 -8.32 -1.22
C ARG A 105 -8.88 -9.68 -1.88
N ALA A 106 -7.80 -10.47 -1.98
CA ALA A 106 -7.82 -11.82 -2.55
C ALA A 106 -8.43 -12.86 -1.59
N GLY A 107 -8.72 -12.52 -0.34
CA GLY A 107 -9.22 -13.48 0.64
C GLY A 107 -8.15 -14.49 1.09
N ALA A 108 -6.87 -14.12 1.03
CA ALA A 108 -5.74 -14.99 1.32
C ALA A 108 -5.64 -15.32 2.82
N GLN A 109 -6.29 -16.41 3.24
CA GLN A 109 -6.33 -16.84 4.64
C GLN A 109 -4.95 -17.20 5.23
N ASP A 110 -4.04 -17.68 4.38
CA ASP A 110 -2.66 -18.01 4.71
C ASP A 110 -1.82 -16.76 5.02
N ALA A 111 -2.29 -15.57 4.61
CA ALA A 111 -1.66 -14.30 4.95
C ALA A 111 -1.93 -13.82 6.37
N VAL A 112 -2.90 -14.39 7.10
CA VAL A 112 -3.31 -13.90 8.44
C VAL A 112 -2.12 -13.73 9.40
N PRO A 113 -1.17 -14.67 9.54
CA PRO A 113 -0.02 -14.48 10.43
C PRO A 113 0.91 -13.34 9.98
N GLY A 114 1.11 -13.18 8.67
CA GLY A 114 1.92 -12.10 8.12
C GLY A 114 1.28 -10.73 8.32
N LEU A 115 -0.03 -10.63 8.06
CA LEU A 115 -0.83 -9.43 8.27
C LEU A 115 -0.87 -9.04 9.75
N ALA A 116 -0.98 -10.02 10.66
CA ALA A 116 -0.93 -9.77 12.11
C ALA A 116 0.41 -9.19 12.56
N LYS A 117 1.53 -9.50 11.90
CA LYS A 117 2.81 -8.82 12.16
C LYS A 117 2.82 -7.39 11.61
N ALA A 118 2.23 -7.18 10.42
CA ALA A 118 2.19 -5.87 9.76
C ALA A 118 1.34 -4.82 10.51
N VAL A 119 0.43 -5.22 11.42
CA VAL A 119 -0.27 -4.25 12.30
C VAL A 119 0.66 -3.54 13.29
N ALA A 120 1.88 -4.07 13.48
CA ALA A 120 2.94 -3.53 14.33
C ALA A 120 4.03 -2.77 13.54
N ASP A 121 3.89 -2.62 12.22
CA ASP A 121 4.89 -1.97 11.36
C ASP A 121 5.23 -0.55 11.83
N GLU A 122 6.44 -0.05 11.61
CA GLU A 122 6.80 1.31 12.05
C GLU A 122 5.97 2.40 11.34
N GLN A 123 5.50 2.11 10.12
CA GLN A 123 4.76 3.06 9.31
C GLN A 123 3.24 2.88 9.44
N LEU A 124 2.56 3.98 9.79
CA LEU A 124 1.11 4.01 10.00
C LEU A 124 0.31 3.48 8.80
N LEU A 125 0.79 3.73 7.57
CA LEU A 125 0.15 3.30 6.34
C LEU A 125 0.02 1.77 6.26
N ILE A 126 1.08 1.05 6.62
CA ILE A 126 1.13 -0.42 6.59
C ILE A 126 0.19 -0.97 7.67
N ARG A 127 0.17 -0.36 8.85
CA ARG A 127 -0.74 -0.75 9.94
C ARG A 127 -2.21 -0.67 9.55
N THR A 128 -2.60 0.44 8.92
CA THR A 128 -3.97 0.63 8.43
C THR A 128 -4.30 -0.39 7.33
N ALA A 129 -3.38 -0.61 6.38
CA ALA A 129 -3.56 -1.60 5.32
C ALA A 129 -3.74 -3.02 5.88
N ALA A 130 -2.88 -3.42 6.83
CA ALA A 130 -2.94 -4.72 7.48
C ALA A 130 -4.21 -4.91 8.32
N THR A 131 -4.60 -3.91 9.10
CA THR A 131 -5.83 -3.93 9.90
C THR A 131 -7.06 -4.07 9.01
N ARG A 132 -7.13 -3.30 7.90
CA ARG A 132 -8.21 -3.42 6.92
C ARG A 132 -8.24 -4.79 6.23
N ALA A 133 -7.08 -5.32 5.84
CA ALA A 133 -6.98 -6.63 5.23
C ALA A 133 -7.50 -7.74 6.17
N LEU A 134 -7.10 -7.72 7.44
CA LEU A 134 -7.62 -8.63 8.46
C LEU A 134 -9.13 -8.47 8.67
N ASP A 135 -9.66 -7.24 8.61
CA ASP A 135 -11.11 -7.01 8.69
C ASP A 135 -11.86 -7.60 7.51
N TRP A 136 -11.35 -7.48 6.28
CA TRP A 136 -11.93 -8.12 5.10
C TRP A 136 -11.93 -9.64 5.22
N LEU A 137 -10.86 -10.23 5.75
CA LEU A 137 -10.76 -11.67 5.96
C LEU A 137 -11.80 -12.20 6.97
N THR A 138 -12.44 -11.36 7.79
CA THR A 138 -13.55 -11.80 8.65
C THR A 138 -14.76 -12.31 7.86
N ALA A 139 -14.92 -11.85 6.61
CA ALA A 139 -15.95 -12.33 5.70
C ALA A 139 -15.60 -13.66 5.03
N VAL A 140 -14.34 -14.13 5.14
CA VAL A 140 -13.86 -15.40 4.57
C VAL A 140 -13.96 -16.50 5.64
N PRO A 141 -14.89 -17.46 5.54
CA PRO A 141 -15.12 -18.45 6.59
C PRO A 141 -13.87 -19.26 6.94
N ALA A 142 -13.07 -19.61 5.93
CA ALA A 142 -11.88 -20.43 6.10
C ALA A 142 -10.72 -19.68 6.80
N ALA A 143 -10.73 -18.33 6.83
CA ALA A 143 -9.77 -17.53 7.59
C ALA A 143 -10.11 -17.43 9.09
N ARG A 144 -11.34 -17.73 9.50
CA ARG A 144 -11.80 -17.53 10.90
C ARG A 144 -10.94 -18.24 11.96
N PRO A 145 -10.49 -19.50 11.78
CA PRO A 145 -9.64 -20.14 12.79
C PRO A 145 -8.32 -19.38 12.99
N ALA A 146 -7.67 -18.95 11.90
CA ALA A 146 -6.44 -18.17 11.97
C ALA A 146 -6.68 -16.79 12.60
N LEU A 147 -7.79 -16.12 12.25
CA LEU A 147 -8.17 -14.82 12.81
C LEU A 147 -8.42 -14.90 14.32
N LYS A 148 -9.06 -15.96 14.82
CA LYS A 148 -9.20 -16.19 16.27
C LYS A 148 -7.83 -16.39 16.93
N GLY A 149 -6.93 -17.10 16.27
CA GLY A 149 -5.58 -17.38 16.75
C GLY A 149 -4.72 -16.12 16.98
N ILE A 150 -4.94 -15.05 16.21
CA ILE A 150 -4.16 -13.81 16.35
C ILE A 150 -4.73 -12.82 17.39
N VAL A 151 -5.89 -13.11 17.99
CA VAL A 151 -6.51 -12.21 18.99
C VAL A 151 -5.57 -11.84 20.14
N PRO A 152 -4.84 -12.79 20.78
CA PRO A 152 -3.90 -12.45 21.85
C PRO A 152 -2.76 -11.53 21.37
N GLN A 153 -2.26 -11.76 20.15
CA GLN A 153 -1.21 -10.93 19.55
C GLN A 153 -1.70 -9.48 19.34
N LEU A 154 -2.93 -9.29 18.86
CA LEU A 154 -3.49 -7.94 18.68
C LEU A 154 -3.72 -7.26 20.03
N ALA A 155 -4.14 -8.00 21.06
CA ALA A 155 -4.29 -7.48 22.42
C ALA A 155 -2.94 -7.01 22.99
N GLU A 156 -1.89 -7.81 22.82
CA GLU A 156 -0.54 -7.47 23.24
C GLU A 156 -0.04 -6.21 22.53
N GLN A 157 -0.22 -6.12 21.21
CA GLN A 157 0.16 -4.94 20.44
C GLN A 157 -0.52 -3.67 20.96
N LEU A 158 -1.84 -3.73 21.20
CA LEU A 158 -2.61 -2.61 21.71
C LEU A 158 -2.16 -2.18 23.11
N ALA A 159 -1.77 -3.13 23.97
CA ALA A 159 -1.24 -2.86 25.30
C ALA A 159 0.14 -2.20 25.24
N GLN A 160 1.05 -2.71 24.40
CA GLN A 160 2.40 -2.15 24.21
C GLN A 160 2.39 -0.72 23.65
N GLU A 161 1.30 -0.30 23.02
CA GLU A 161 1.15 1.01 22.40
C GLU A 161 0.22 1.96 23.15
N GLN A 162 -0.26 1.54 24.33
CA GLN A 162 -1.07 2.39 25.18
C GLN A 162 -0.28 3.65 25.57
N GLY A 163 -0.90 4.82 25.36
CA GLY A 163 -0.27 6.12 25.63
C GLY A 163 0.69 6.63 24.55
N LYS A 164 1.00 5.84 23.51
CA LYS A 164 1.84 6.30 22.39
C LYS A 164 1.01 7.14 21.41
N GLY A 165 1.12 8.47 21.52
CA GLY A 165 0.35 9.45 20.74
C GLY A 165 0.36 9.21 19.22
N GLN A 166 1.50 8.78 18.68
CA GLN A 166 1.67 8.52 17.23
C GLN A 166 0.80 7.37 16.70
N TYR A 167 0.36 6.43 17.55
CA TYR A 167 -0.44 5.27 17.14
C TYR A 167 -1.93 5.39 17.49
N VAL A 168 -2.36 6.48 18.13
CA VAL A 168 -3.74 6.63 18.65
C VAL A 168 -4.79 6.32 17.57
N LYS A 169 -4.67 6.95 16.39
CA LYS A 169 -5.61 6.78 15.28
C LYS A 169 -5.58 5.36 14.69
N ALA A 170 -4.38 4.82 14.42
CA ALA A 170 -4.25 3.46 13.89
C ALA A 170 -4.81 2.42 14.88
N ASN A 171 -4.62 2.64 16.18
CA ASN A 171 -5.08 1.74 17.22
C ASN A 171 -6.58 1.82 17.49
N GLU A 172 -7.27 2.90 17.09
CA GLU A 172 -8.74 2.91 17.11
C GLU A 172 -9.32 1.85 16.17
N GLU A 173 -8.80 1.76 14.94
CA GLU A 173 -9.24 0.75 13.97
C GLU A 173 -8.86 -0.67 14.45
N LEU A 174 -7.63 -0.84 14.96
CA LEU A 174 -7.17 -2.13 15.48
C LEU A 174 -7.98 -2.61 16.68
N ARG A 175 -8.41 -1.71 17.58
CA ARG A 175 -9.32 -2.07 18.70
C ARG A 175 -10.67 -2.55 18.20
N ARG A 176 -11.25 -1.89 17.20
CA ARG A 176 -12.54 -2.31 16.60
C ARG A 176 -12.42 -3.69 15.99
N LEU A 177 -11.34 -3.94 15.25
CA LEU A 177 -11.04 -5.26 14.70
C LEU A 177 -10.89 -6.30 15.82
N HIS A 178 -10.08 -6.03 16.84
CA HIS A 178 -9.88 -6.95 17.97
C HIS A 178 -11.21 -7.35 18.66
N VAL A 179 -12.11 -6.38 18.90
CA VAL A 179 -13.45 -6.65 19.45
C VAL A 179 -14.31 -7.48 18.49
N LYS A 180 -14.17 -7.29 17.18
CA LYS A 180 -14.87 -8.10 16.19
C LYS A 180 -14.34 -9.54 16.17
N LEU A 181 -13.02 -9.73 16.19
CA LEU A 181 -12.39 -11.05 16.15
C LEU A 181 -12.68 -11.90 17.39
N THR A 182 -12.81 -11.27 18.57
CA THR A 182 -13.23 -11.95 19.81
C THR A 182 -14.66 -12.48 19.78
N ARG A 183 -15.49 -12.04 18.82
CA ARG A 183 -16.89 -12.45 18.65
C ARG A 183 -17.12 -13.38 17.45
N LEU A 184 -16.08 -13.66 16.65
CA LEU A 184 -16.15 -14.66 15.57
C LEU A 184 -16.38 -16.05 16.13
#